data_AF-A0A654MB92-F1
#
_entry.id   AF-A0A654MB92-F1
#
_cell.length_a   1.000
_cell.length_b   1.000
_cell.length_c   1.000
_cell.angle_alpha   90.00
_cell.angle_beta   90.00
_cell.angle_gamma   90.00
#
_symmetry.space_group_name_H-M   'P 1'
#
loop_
_entity.id
_entity.type
_entity.pdbx_description
1 polymer ?
#
loop_
_entity_poly.entity_id
_entity_poly.type
_entity_poly.pdbx_seq_one_letter_code
_entity_poly.pdbx_strand_id
1 'polypeptide(L)'
;MRNNRMPSISNIVSESKEERVILYRKFFAELRLNRLHFQLIILNYFSNLDTPDNRQSFIKELENYISFFRKMDSWLVALKQEGLYPEFQEQCLDEIKAIEQIIQSYEGKMKT
;
A
#
# COMPACT_ATOMS: atom_id res chain seq x y z
N MET A 1 10.74 3.15 1.57
CA MET A 1 9.35 3.34 2.09
C MET A 1 9.33 3.75 3.56
N ARG A 2 8.68 4.86 3.95
CA ARG A 2 8.56 5.30 5.35
C ARG A 2 7.30 4.66 5.98
N ASN A 3 7.46 3.96 7.11
CA ASN A 3 6.39 3.40 7.95
C ASN A 3 5.33 2.54 7.25
N ASN A 4 5.73 1.35 6.80
CA ASN A 4 4.83 0.30 6.29
C ASN A 4 4.36 -0.66 7.40
N ARG A 5 3.97 -0.16 8.58
CA ARG A 5 3.51 -1.03 9.66
C ARG A 5 2.00 -1.12 9.64
N MET A 6 1.48 -2.29 9.27
CA MET A 6 0.08 -2.61 9.51
C MET A 6 -0.15 -2.64 11.03
N PRO A 7 -1.26 -2.07 11.55
CA PRO A 7 -1.58 -2.19 12.95
C PRO A 7 -1.82 -3.66 13.32
N SER A 8 -1.39 -4.07 14.51
CA SER A 8 -1.63 -5.44 14.98
C SER A 8 -3.14 -5.69 15.15
N ILE A 9 -3.62 -6.84 14.67
CA ILE A 9 -5.02 -7.24 14.81
C ILE A 9 -5.41 -7.35 16.28
N SER A 10 -4.54 -7.91 17.14
CA SER A 10 -4.76 -7.99 18.59
C SER A 10 -5.02 -6.61 19.20
N ASN A 11 -4.30 -5.59 18.72
CA ASN A 11 -4.47 -4.23 19.22
C ASN A 11 -5.81 -3.69 18.75
N ILE A 12 -6.13 -3.82 17.46
CA ILE A 12 -7.40 -3.34 16.88
C ILE A 12 -8.61 -3.97 17.60
N VAL A 13 -8.57 -5.28 17.90
CA VAL A 13 -9.64 -5.98 18.63
C VAL A 13 -9.87 -5.39 20.02
N SER A 14 -8.79 -5.00 20.71
CA SER A 14 -8.88 -4.43 22.06
C SER A 14 -9.38 -2.99 22.12
N GLU A 15 -9.45 -2.29 20.99
CA GLU A 15 -9.88 -0.89 20.91
C GLU A 15 -11.40 -0.74 20.84
N SER A 16 -11.89 0.40 21.30
CA SER A 16 -13.29 0.81 21.10
C SER A 16 -13.59 1.01 19.61
N LYS A 17 -14.88 1.04 19.25
CA LYS A 17 -15.29 1.29 17.86
C LYS A 17 -14.75 2.62 17.34
N GLU A 18 -14.80 3.66 18.16
CA GLU A 18 -14.32 5.00 17.84
C GLU A 18 -12.82 5.01 17.58
N GLU A 19 -12.04 4.34 18.44
CA GLU A 19 -10.58 4.25 18.28
C GLU A 19 -10.18 3.41 17.07
N ARG A 20 -10.91 2.32 16.78
CA ARG A 20 -10.73 1.55 15.54
C ARG A 20 -10.91 2.42 14.31
N VAL A 21 -11.96 3.25 14.26
CA VAL A 21 -12.19 4.18 13.14
C VAL A 21 -11.04 5.16 12.98
N ILE A 22 -10.49 5.70 14.07
CA ILE A 22 -9.34 6.60 14.03
C ILE A 22 -8.09 5.88 13.51
N LEU A 23 -7.82 4.66 13.97
CA LEU A 23 -6.72 3.82 13.50
C LEU A 23 -6.82 3.54 12.00
N TYR A 24 -8.00 3.17 11.51
CA TYR A 24 -8.22 2.92 10.08
C TYR A 24 -7.99 4.17 9.24
N ARG A 25 -8.52 5.33 9.68
CA ARG A 25 -8.31 6.60 8.97
C ARG A 25 -6.83 6.95 8.85
N LYS A 26 -6.06 6.78 9.93
CA LYS A 26 -4.60 6.98 9.92
C LYS A 26 -3.91 6.02 8.95
N PHE A 27 -4.22 4.72 9.05
CA PHE A 27 -3.68 3.70 8.16
C PHE A 27 -3.93 4.02 6.68
N PHE A 28 -5.15 4.42 6.31
CA PHE A 28 -5.45 4.78 4.92
C PHE A 28 -4.81 6.08 4.48
N ALA A 29 -4.65 7.06 5.37
CA ALA A 29 -3.88 8.27 5.04
C ALA A 29 -2.41 7.92 4.73
N GLU A 30 -1.80 7.04 5.52
CA GLU A 30 -0.45 6.53 5.26
C GLU A 30 -0.38 5.72 3.97
N LEU A 31 -1.39 4.89 3.67
CA LEU A 31 -1.47 4.13 2.43
C LEU A 31 -1.50 5.04 1.20
N ARG A 32 -2.30 6.12 1.24
CA ARG A 32 -2.35 7.13 0.18
C ARG A 32 -1.01 7.84 0.01
N LEU A 33 -0.33 8.17 1.11
CA LEU A 33 1.00 8.76 1.07
C LEU A 33 2.03 7.81 0.45
N ASN A 34 1.99 6.53 0.83
CA ASN A 34 2.86 5.50 0.26
C ASN A 34 2.62 5.30 -1.23
N ARG A 35 1.37 5.38 -1.69
CA ARG A 35 1.00 5.36 -3.10
C ARG A 35 1.59 6.56 -3.86
N LEU A 36 1.46 7.77 -3.31
CA LEU A 36 2.08 8.97 -3.90
C LEU A 36 3.61 8.82 -3.98
N HIS A 37 4.24 8.32 -2.93
CA HIS A 37 5.67 8.10 -2.91
C HIS A 37 6.12 7.09 -3.99
N PHE A 38 5.36 6.01 -4.17
CA PHE A 38 5.61 5.04 -5.23
C PHE A 38 5.48 5.66 -6.63
N GLN A 39 4.47 6.49 -6.88
CA GLN A 39 4.36 7.23 -8.13
C GLN A 39 5.58 8.12 -8.37
N LEU A 40 6.07 8.82 -7.34
CA LEU A 40 7.28 9.66 -7.45
C LEU A 40 8.53 8.81 -7.74
N ILE A 41 8.66 7.62 -7.15
CA ILE A 41 9.75 6.68 -7.44
C ILE A 41 9.73 6.27 -8.92
N ILE A 42 8.54 5.95 -9.45
CA ILE A 42 8.39 5.59 -10.86
C ILE A 42 8.76 6.75 -11.79
N LEU A 43 8.25 7.95 -11.50
CA LEU A 43 8.59 9.15 -12.28
C LEU A 43 10.09 9.44 -12.24
N ASN A 44 10.72 9.31 -11.05
CA ASN A 44 12.16 9.50 -10.90
C ASN A 44 12.96 8.45 -11.68
N TYR A 45 12.49 7.20 -11.75
CA TYR A 45 13.11 6.17 -12.56
C TYR A 45 13.13 6.56 -14.04
N PHE A 46 11.98 6.94 -14.60
CA PHE A 46 11.88 7.35 -16.01
C PHE A 46 12.64 8.64 -16.33
N SER A 47 12.75 9.58 -15.38
CA SER A 47 13.53 10.82 -15.57
C SER A 47 15.05 10.62 -15.52
N ASN A 48 15.54 9.47 -15.04
CA ASN A 48 16.97 9.20 -14.82
C ASN A 48 17.43 7.89 -15.49
N LEU A 49 16.86 7.52 -16.64
CA LEU A 49 17.14 6.23 -17.29
C LEU A 49 18.63 6.01 -17.58
N ASP A 50 19.38 7.07 -17.87
CA ASP A 50 20.81 7.01 -18.18
C ASP A 50 21.71 6.91 -16.94
N THR A 51 21.15 7.06 -15.74
CA THR A 51 21.92 6.99 -14.49
C THR A 51 22.24 5.54 -14.15
N PRO A 52 23.53 5.18 -13.96
CA PRO A 52 23.93 3.85 -13.50
C PRO A 52 23.20 3.47 -12.21
N ASP A 53 22.86 2.19 -12.05
CA ASP A 53 22.15 1.62 -10.89
C ASP A 53 20.70 2.10 -10.66
N ASN A 54 20.19 3.08 -11.41
CA ASN A 54 18.82 3.58 -11.26
C ASN A 54 17.77 2.47 -11.46
N ARG A 55 17.97 1.60 -12.46
CA ARG A 55 17.11 0.43 -12.70
C ARG A 55 17.11 -0.55 -11.53
N GLN A 56 18.27 -0.84 -10.95
CA GLN A 56 18.37 -1.80 -9.84
C GLN A 56 17.74 -1.23 -8.55
N SER A 57 17.97 0.05 -8.28
CA SER A 57 17.33 0.78 -7.18
C SER A 57 15.80 0.78 -7.34
N PHE A 58 15.30 1.03 -8.55
CA PHE A 58 13.88 0.99 -8.86
C PHE A 58 13.26 -0.40 -8.63
N ILE A 59 13.90 -1.47 -9.13
CA ILE A 59 13.44 -2.85 -8.93
C ILE A 59 13.32 -3.17 -7.43
N LYS A 60 14.30 -2.78 -6.62
CA LYS A 60 14.27 -3.00 -5.17
C LYS A 60 13.10 -2.29 -4.49
N GLU A 61 12.84 -1.03 -4.82
CA GLU A 61 11.67 -0.31 -4.27
C GLU A 61 10.35 -0.91 -4.75
N LEU A 62 10.27 -1.40 -5.99
CA LEU A 62 9.11 -2.10 -6.53
C LEU A 62 8.84 -3.40 -5.76
N GLU A 63 9.86 -4.24 -5.52
CA GLU A 63 9.74 -5.47 -4.74
C GLU A 63 9.27 -5.20 -3.31
N ASN A 64 9.78 -4.15 -2.67
CA ASN A 64 9.33 -3.71 -1.35
C ASN A 64 7.85 -3.32 -1.35
N TYR A 65 7.41 -2.58 -2.38
CA TYR A 65 6.02 -2.17 -2.55
C TYR A 65 5.08 -3.38 -2.73
N ILE A 66 5.44 -4.31 -3.62
CA ILE A 66 4.68 -5.54 -3.87
C ILE A 66 4.61 -6.40 -2.61
N SER A 67 5.73 -6.56 -1.90
CA SER A 67 5.80 -7.34 -0.65
C SER A 67 4.87 -6.76 0.43
N PHE A 68 4.84 -5.44 0.58
CA PHE A 68 3.93 -4.77 1.50
C PHE A 68 2.46 -5.01 1.13
N PHE A 69 2.12 -4.88 -0.15
CA PHE A 69 0.75 -5.08 -0.62
C PHE A 69 0.25 -6.53 -0.40
N ARG A 70 1.11 -7.53 -0.64
CA ARG A 70 0.77 -8.94 -0.34
C ARG A 70 0.50 -9.18 1.14
N LYS A 71 1.27 -8.54 2.02
CA LYS A 71 1.03 -8.63 3.48
C LYS A 71 -0.27 -7.95 3.88
N MET A 72 -0.62 -6.85 3.22
CA MET A 72 -1.89 -6.16 3.44
C MET A 72 -3.08 -7.04 3.09
N ASP A 73 -3.04 -7.76 1.97
CA ASP A 73 -4.09 -8.70 1.58
C ASP A 73 -4.33 -9.77 2.67
N SER A 74 -3.24 -10.35 3.20
CA SER A 74 -3.30 -11.28 4.33
C SER A 74 -3.88 -10.65 5.60
N TRP A 75 -3.51 -9.40 5.90
CA TRP A 75 -4.02 -8.64 7.05
C TRP A 75 -5.52 -8.34 6.93
N LEU A 76 -6.01 -8.03 5.73
CA LEU A 76 -7.44 -7.81 5.45
C LEU A 76 -8.27 -9.08 5.63
N VAL A 77 -7.75 -10.23 5.19
CA VAL A 77 -8.40 -11.53 5.41
C VAL A 77 -8.56 -11.80 6.91
N ALA A 78 -7.51 -11.56 7.70
CA ALA A 78 -7.56 -11.78 9.14
C ALA A 78 -8.50 -10.79 9.86
N LEU A 79 -8.53 -9.51 9.46
CA LEU A 79 -9.52 -8.55 9.97
C LEU A 79 -10.97 -8.96 9.68
N LYS A 80 -11.21 -9.58 8.53
CA LYS A 80 -12.53 -10.10 8.15
C LYS A 80 -12.93 -11.28 9.02
N GLN A 81 -11.99 -12.16 9.36
CA GLN A 81 -12.23 -13.30 10.25
C GLN A 81 -12.61 -12.85 11.67
N GLU A 82 -12.01 -11.77 12.17
CA GLU A 82 -12.33 -11.16 13.47
C GLU A 82 -13.63 -10.33 13.46
N GLY A 83 -14.34 -10.23 12.32
CA GLY A 83 -15.58 -9.45 12.21
C GLY A 83 -15.39 -7.93 12.27
N LEU A 84 -14.16 -7.44 12.13
CA LEU A 84 -13.82 -6.01 12.22
C LEU A 84 -13.94 -5.29 10.87
N TYR A 85 -13.95 -6.03 9.77
CA TYR A 85 -13.97 -5.52 8.39
C TYR A 85 -15.20 -4.66 7.96
N PRO A 86 -16.44 -4.87 8.44
CA PRO A 86 -17.62 -4.18 7.90
C PRO A 86 -17.58 -2.65 8.01
N GLU A 87 -16.86 -2.12 9.00
CA GLU A 87 -16.85 -0.69 9.34
C GLU A 87 -16.06 0.16 8.32
N PHE A 88 -15.22 -0.45 7.49
CA PHE A 88 -14.34 0.26 6.55
C PHE A 88 -14.03 -0.53 5.25
N GLN A 89 -14.82 -1.58 4.98
CA GLN A 89 -14.69 -2.43 3.79
C GLN A 89 -14.66 -1.62 2.49
N GLU A 90 -15.50 -0.60 2.37
CA GLU A 90 -15.60 0.24 1.17
C GLU A 90 -14.30 1.01 0.90
N GLN A 91 -13.74 1.67 1.93
CA GLN A 91 -12.47 2.39 1.81
C GLN A 91 -11.30 1.47 1.48
N CYS A 92 -11.28 0.25 2.03
CA CYS A 92 -10.29 -0.78 1.66
C CYS A 92 -10.33 -1.09 0.16
N LEU A 93 -11.53 -1.35 -0.37
CA LEU A 93 -11.71 -1.75 -1.76
C LEU A 93 -11.34 -0.63 -2.74
N ASP A 94 -11.68 0.61 -2.41
CA ASP A 94 -11.31 1.77 -3.23
C ASP A 94 -9.80 1.97 -3.31
N GLU A 95 -9.09 1.81 -2.18
CA GLU A 95 -7.62 1.95 -2.16
C GLU A 95 -6.94 0.79 -2.90
N ILE A 96 -7.43 -0.44 -2.77
CA ILE A 96 -6.93 -1.60 -3.53
C ILE A 96 -7.05 -1.34 -5.03
N LYS A 97 -8.24 -0.96 -5.51
CA LYS A 97 -8.48 -0.67 -6.93
C LYS A 97 -7.56 0.43 -7.46
N ALA A 98 -7.35 1.50 -6.69
CA ALA A 98 -6.47 2.58 -7.09
C ALA A 98 -5.00 2.14 -7.22
N ILE A 99 -4.53 1.22 -6.36
CA ILE A 99 -3.19 0.67 -6.43
C ILE A 99 -3.04 -0.24 -7.67
N GLU A 100 -4.03 -1.10 -7.93
CA GLU A 100 -4.04 -1.97 -9.12
C GLU A 100 -3.98 -1.16 -10.42
N GLN A 101 -4.78 -0.10 -10.53
CA GLN A 101 -4.77 0.79 -11.69
C GLN A 101 -3.40 1.43 -11.93
N ILE A 102 -2.69 1.82 -10.86
CA ILE A 102 -1.33 2.37 -10.96
C ILE A 102 -0.40 1.30 -11.51
N ILE A 103 -0.37 0.11 -10.92
CA ILE A 103 0.50 -0.98 -11.38
C ILE A 103 0.26 -1.26 -12.87
N GLN A 104 -0.99 -1.44 -13.28
CA GLN A 104 -1.38 -1.67 -14.67
C GLN A 104 -0.94 -0.55 -15.61
N SER A 105 -1.07 0.72 -15.18
CA SER A 105 -0.68 1.88 -16.00
C SER A 105 0.82 1.94 -16.32
N TYR A 106 1.65 1.28 -15.52
CA TYR A 106 3.10 1.26 -15.68
C TYR A 106 3.65 -0.06 -16.23
N GLU A 107 2.96 -1.19 -16.07
CA GLU A 107 3.36 -2.47 -16.68
C GLU A 107 3.54 -2.38 -18.20
N GLY A 108 2.71 -1.58 -18.90
CA GLY A 108 2.85 -1.33 -20.33
C GLY A 108 4.06 -0.47 -20.71
N LYS A 109 4.54 0.37 -19.79
CA LYS A 109 5.65 1.32 -20.01
C LYS A 109 7.01 0.76 -19.62
N MET A 110 7.04 -0.29 -18.79
CA MET A 110 8.28 -0.98 -18.40
C MET A 110 8.75 -2.06 -19.40
N LYS A 111 7.93 -2.40 -20.41
CA LYS A 111 8.23 -3.44 -21.42
C LYS A 111 8.88 -2.89 -22.70
N THR A 112 8.96 -1.58 -22.85
CA THR A 112 9.68 -0.85 -23.90
C THR A 112 11.00 -0.33 -23.36
#